data_AF-A0ABD0PMF3-F1
#
_entry.id   AF-A0ABD0PMF3-F1
#
_cell.length_a   1.000
_cell.length_b   1.000
_cell.length_c   1.000
_cell.angle_alpha   90.00
_cell.angle_beta   90.00
_cell.angle_gamma   90.00
#
_symmetry.space_group_name_H-M   'P 1'
#
loop_
_entity.id
_entity.type
_entity.pdbx_description
1 polymer ?
#
loop_
_entity_poly.entity_id
_entity_poly.type
_entity_poly.pdbx_seq_one_letter_code
_entity_poly.pdbx_strand_id
1 'polypeptide(L)'
;SVQFLVNLVISASEFDKTSSEHYTDLFTSVCNYTSFPCSEIYNYLDQCNFLLDLYSHVKDYESQTGRSVLLALQPIYQIKLSERKSSILLEVLKLQTEKKPVELIDWTDEESEVKGFLQCLPYISQL
;
A
#
# COMPACT_ATOMS: atom_id res chain seq x y z
N SER A 1 9.81 -7.81 11.30
CA SER A 1 8.36 -8.01 11.54
C SER A 1 7.62 -6.74 11.18
N VAL A 2 6.34 -6.82 10.75
CA VAL A 2 5.50 -5.65 10.39
C VAL A 2 5.48 -4.61 11.52
N GLN A 3 5.38 -5.05 12.78
CA GLN A 3 5.39 -4.18 13.96
C GLN A 3 6.63 -3.27 14.05
N PHE A 4 7.81 -3.75 13.63
CA PHE A 4 9.01 -2.93 13.63
C PHE A 4 8.88 -1.76 12.64
N LEU A 5 8.36 -2.02 11.43
CA LEU A 5 8.16 -1.00 10.40
C LEU A 5 7.07 0.00 10.79
N VAL A 6 6.01 -0.47 11.44
CA VAL A 6 4.98 0.40 12.03
C VAL A 6 5.58 1.35 13.06
N ASN A 7 6.34 0.82 14.03
CA ASN A 7 6.99 1.65 15.05
C ASN A 7 8.00 2.63 14.45
N LEU A 8 8.73 2.20 13.42
CA LEU A 8 9.69 3.03 12.72
C LEU A 8 9.01 4.19 11.97
N VAL A 9 7.91 3.95 11.26
CA VAL A 9 7.20 5.04 10.56
C VAL A 9 6.50 5.99 11.52
N ILE A 10 5.98 5.49 12.64
CA ILE A 10 5.44 6.33 13.71
C ILE A 10 6.53 7.24 14.25
N SER A 11 7.71 6.69 14.53
CA SER A 11 8.85 7.46 15.02
C SER A 11 9.28 8.52 14.00
N ALA A 12 9.40 8.14 12.71
CA ALA A 12 9.71 9.08 11.64
C ALA A 12 8.70 10.24 11.58
N SER A 13 7.40 9.94 11.64
CA SER A 13 6.33 10.94 11.65
C SER A 13 6.37 11.87 12.88
N GLU A 14 6.87 11.38 14.02
CA GLU A 14 7.08 12.22 15.21
C GLU A 14 8.29 13.14 15.05
N PHE A 15 9.40 12.63 14.50
CA PHE A 15 10.61 13.42 14.28
C PHE A 15 10.40 14.53 13.25
N ASP A 16 9.59 14.32 12.21
CA ASP A 16 9.29 15.32 11.19
C ASP A 16 8.63 16.60 11.74
N LYS A 17 7.98 16.51 12.90
CA LYS A 17 7.36 17.67 13.57
C LYS A 17 8.38 18.58 14.27
N THR A 18 9.57 18.06 14.53
CA THR A 18 10.59 18.71 15.37
C THR A 18 11.93 18.89 14.67
N SER A 19 12.19 18.13 13.60
CA SER A 19 13.40 18.16 12.80
C SER A 19 13.22 19.05 11.57
N SER A 20 14.33 19.57 11.04
CA SER A 20 14.38 20.14 9.69
C SER A 20 14.42 19.06 8.60
N GLU A 21 14.69 17.82 8.98
CA GLU A 21 14.71 16.66 8.09
C GLU A 21 13.34 15.98 8.04
N HIS A 22 12.88 15.63 6.84
CA HIS A 22 11.67 14.86 6.58
C HIS A 22 12.00 13.35 6.56
N TYR A 23 12.09 12.75 7.75
CA TYR A 23 12.36 11.32 7.90
C TYR A 23 11.26 10.44 7.30
N THR A 24 10.00 10.90 7.18
CA THR A 24 9.00 10.12 6.44
C THR A 24 9.33 10.04 4.95
N ASP A 25 9.91 11.09 4.38
CA ASP A 25 10.33 11.09 2.98
C ASP A 25 11.55 10.18 2.78
N LEU A 26 12.48 10.19 3.74
CA LEU A 26 13.62 9.27 3.73
C LEU A 26 13.17 7.81 3.87
N PHE A 27 12.22 7.54 4.77
CA PHE A 27 11.64 6.22 4.98
C PHE A 27 10.90 5.71 3.72
N THR A 28 10.05 6.54 3.13
CA THR A 28 9.32 6.16 1.89
C THR A 28 10.26 5.98 0.70
N SER A 29 11.36 6.74 0.63
CA SER A 29 12.40 6.56 -0.39
C SER A 29 13.07 5.19 -0.29
N VAL A 30 13.41 4.71 0.91
CA VAL A 30 14.01 3.38 1.09
C VAL A 30 12.98 2.25 1.03
N CYS A 31 11.71 2.55 1.27
CA CYS A 31 10.60 1.60 1.24
C CYS A 31 9.71 1.76 -0.01
N ASN A 32 10.29 2.08 -1.17
CA ASN A 32 9.58 2.10 -2.45
C ASN A 32 9.44 0.68 -3.04
N TYR A 33 8.54 0.48 -4.01
CA TYR A 33 8.30 -0.83 -4.65
C TYR A 33 9.57 -1.59 -5.09
N THR A 34 10.56 -0.87 -5.63
CA THR A 34 11.81 -1.46 -6.13
C THR A 34 12.83 -1.77 -5.03
N SER A 35 12.75 -1.05 -3.91
CA SER A 35 13.73 -1.13 -2.80
C SER A 35 13.15 -1.81 -1.55
N PHE A 36 11.84 -2.07 -1.52
CA PHE A 36 11.22 -2.80 -0.44
C PHE A 36 11.79 -4.23 -0.41
N PRO A 37 12.16 -4.77 0.76
CA PRO A 37 12.85 -6.07 0.89
C PRO A 37 12.04 -7.30 0.43
N CYS A 38 10.92 -7.10 -0.29
CA CYS A 38 10.08 -8.13 -0.86
C CYS A 38 10.28 -8.34 -2.37
N SER A 39 11.12 -7.54 -3.06
CA SER A 39 11.11 -7.49 -4.53
C SER A 39 11.83 -8.61 -5.28
N GLU A 40 12.70 -9.42 -4.65
CA GLU A 40 13.52 -10.40 -5.40
C GLU A 40 13.35 -11.88 -5.00
N ILE A 41 12.70 -12.19 -3.87
CA ILE A 41 12.67 -13.58 -3.33
C ILE A 41 11.24 -14.09 -3.04
N TYR A 42 10.25 -13.19 -2.93
CA TYR A 42 8.89 -13.54 -2.52
C TYR A 42 7.88 -13.41 -3.67
N ASN A 43 6.84 -14.25 -3.64
CA ASN A 43 5.73 -14.16 -4.58
C ASN A 43 5.07 -12.79 -4.39
N TYR A 44 4.67 -12.13 -5.49
CA TYR A 44 3.96 -10.85 -5.45
C TYR A 44 2.77 -10.84 -4.46
N LEU A 45 2.10 -11.98 -4.28
CA LEU A 45 1.09 -12.17 -3.24
C LEU A 45 1.59 -11.87 -1.82
N ASP A 46 2.81 -12.27 -1.48
CA ASP A 46 3.40 -12.03 -0.16
C ASP A 46 3.72 -10.55 0.05
N GLN A 47 4.13 -9.84 -1.01
CA GLN A 47 4.34 -8.39 -0.97
C GLN A 47 3.01 -7.67 -0.72
N CYS A 48 1.94 -8.05 -1.41
CA CYS A 48 0.63 -7.44 -1.22
C CYS A 48 0.04 -7.75 0.16
N ASN A 49 0.12 -9.01 0.61
CA ASN A 49 -0.29 -9.38 1.97
C ASN A 49 0.49 -8.58 3.02
N PHE A 50 1.79 -8.41 2.86
CA PHE A 50 2.62 -7.61 3.75
C PHE A 50 2.13 -6.14 3.82
N LEU A 51 1.77 -5.55 2.67
CA LEU A 51 1.28 -4.16 2.62
C LEU A 51 -0.10 -4.01 3.23
N LEU A 52 -0.97 -5.00 3.06
CA LEU A 52 -2.28 -5.05 3.71
C LEU A 52 -2.13 -5.19 5.23
N ASP A 53 -1.20 -6.02 5.70
CA ASP A 53 -0.88 -6.15 7.13
C ASP A 53 -0.37 -4.82 7.68
N LEU A 54 0.60 -4.18 7.00
CA LEU A 54 1.13 -2.88 7.36
C LEU A 54 0.02 -1.82 7.44
N TYR A 55 -0.88 -1.80 6.44
CA TYR A 55 -2.03 -0.92 6.40
C TYR A 55 -2.95 -1.12 7.60
N SER A 56 -3.34 -2.36 7.90
CA SER A 56 -4.23 -2.67 9.03
C SER A 56 -3.65 -2.18 10.35
N HIS A 57 -2.37 -2.46 10.60
CA HIS A 57 -1.70 -2.05 11.83
C HIS A 57 -1.61 -0.53 11.98
N VAL A 58 -1.30 0.18 10.90
CA VAL A 58 -1.24 1.65 10.92
C VAL A 58 -2.64 2.22 11.15
N LYS A 59 -3.65 1.68 10.46
CA LYS A 59 -5.04 2.13 10.63
C LYS A 59 -5.57 1.91 12.03
N ASP A 60 -5.26 0.77 12.64
CA ASP A 60 -5.59 0.50 14.05
C ASP A 60 -4.93 1.52 14.98
N TYR A 61 -3.66 1.84 14.74
CA TYR A 61 -2.94 2.88 15.48
C TYR A 61 -3.58 4.26 15.33
N GLU A 62 -3.93 4.67 14.11
CA GLU A 62 -4.61 5.95 13.85
C GLU A 62 -5.96 6.01 14.55
N SER A 63 -6.74 4.92 14.51
CA SER A 63 -8.03 4.83 15.19
C SER A 63 -7.90 4.92 16.71
N GLN A 64 -6.83 4.36 17.29
CA GLN A 64 -6.61 4.37 18.74
C GLN A 64 -6.06 5.71 19.24
N THR A 65 -5.26 6.40 18.42
CA THR A 65 -4.51 7.59 18.84
C THR A 65 -5.03 8.90 18.26
N GLY A 66 -5.88 8.84 17.23
CA GLY A 66 -6.35 10.01 16.47
C GLY A 66 -5.29 10.67 15.60
N ARG A 67 -4.11 10.04 15.44
CA ARG A 67 -3.00 10.58 14.66
C ARG A 67 -3.12 10.16 13.20
N SER A 68 -2.61 11.00 12.29
CA SER A 68 -2.58 10.73 10.84
C SER A 68 -1.16 10.37 10.38
N VAL A 69 -0.87 9.08 10.27
CA VAL A 69 0.39 8.47 9.83
C VAL A 69 0.27 7.88 8.42
N LEU A 70 -0.92 7.45 8.01
CA LEU A 70 -1.16 6.75 6.75
C LEU A 70 -0.84 7.60 5.52
N LEU A 71 -1.05 8.91 5.62
CA LEU A 71 -0.68 9.88 4.58
C LEU A 71 0.82 9.82 4.27
N ALA A 72 1.66 9.65 5.29
CA ALA A 72 3.11 9.54 5.11
C ALA A 72 3.51 8.23 4.41
N LEU A 73 2.64 7.22 4.42
CA LEU A 73 2.87 5.93 3.75
C LEU A 73 2.28 5.86 2.34
N GLN A 74 1.57 6.89 1.89
CA GLN A 74 0.93 6.92 0.58
C GLN A 74 1.88 6.51 -0.57
N PRO A 75 3.15 6.95 -0.61
CA PRO A 75 4.08 6.55 -1.69
C PRO A 75 4.38 5.04 -1.73
N ILE A 76 4.31 4.34 -0.59
CA ILE A 76 4.56 2.90 -0.51
C ILE A 76 3.39 2.12 -1.15
N TYR A 77 2.18 2.64 -1.00
CA TYR A 77 0.98 2.07 -1.61
C TYR A 77 0.82 2.42 -3.10
N GLN A 78 1.65 3.31 -3.67
CA GLN A 78 1.65 3.68 -5.09
C GLN A 78 2.38 2.64 -5.97
N ILE A 79 2.06 1.36 -5.76
CA ILE A 79 2.56 0.27 -6.60
C ILE A 79 1.92 0.35 -7.97
N LYS A 80 2.71 0.13 -9.03
CA LYS A 80 2.21 0.01 -10.40
C LYS A 80 1.26 -1.21 -10.41
N LEU A 81 -0.04 -0.96 -10.56
CA LEU A 81 -1.10 -1.96 -10.38
C LEU A 81 -1.13 -2.93 -11.55
N SER A 82 -0.25 -3.92 -11.53
CA SER A 82 -0.33 -5.15 -12.33
C SER A 82 -0.76 -6.30 -11.42
N GLU A 83 -2.02 -6.28 -10.98
CA GLU A 83 -2.55 -7.26 -10.04
C GLU A 83 -3.24 -8.41 -10.76
N ARG A 84 -3.05 -9.64 -10.25
CA ARG A 84 -3.72 -10.84 -10.76
C ARG A 84 -5.01 -11.16 -10.00
N LYS A 85 -5.16 -10.65 -8.77
CA LYS A 85 -6.31 -10.92 -7.89
C LYS A 85 -7.08 -9.66 -7.59
N SER A 86 -8.37 -9.72 -7.88
CA SER A 86 -9.30 -8.61 -7.72
C SER A 86 -9.49 -8.14 -6.28
N SER A 87 -9.48 -9.05 -5.32
CA SER A 87 -9.65 -8.71 -3.90
C SER A 87 -8.53 -7.84 -3.36
N ILE A 88 -7.29 -8.12 -3.76
CA ILE A 88 -6.11 -7.36 -3.37
C ILE A 88 -6.12 -6.00 -4.07
N LEU A 89 -6.35 -6.00 -5.39
CA LEU A 89 -6.42 -4.78 -6.19
C LEU A 89 -7.43 -3.79 -5.62
N LEU A 90 -8.62 -4.27 -5.20
CA LEU A 90 -9.66 -3.43 -4.63
C LEU A 90 -9.20 -2.73 -3.34
N GLU A 91 -8.55 -3.46 -2.44
CA GLU A 91 -8.08 -2.89 -1.18
C GLU A 91 -6.99 -1.84 -1.44
N VAL A 92 -6.04 -2.10 -2.34
CA VAL A 92 -5.01 -1.13 -2.73
C VAL A 92 -5.63 0.12 -3.37
N LEU A 93 -6.61 -0.05 -4.25
CA LEU A 93 -7.29 1.05 -4.93
C LEU A 93 -8.06 1.97 -3.95
N LYS A 94 -8.64 1.42 -2.87
CA LYS A 94 -9.29 2.24 -1.83
C LYS A 94 -8.33 3.13 -1.05
N LEU A 95 -7.02 2.84 -1.09
CA LEU A 95 -5.99 3.64 -0.41
C LEU A 95 -5.53 4.83 -1.24
N GLN A 96 -5.80 4.81 -2.54
CA GLN A 96 -5.41 5.88 -3.44
C GLN A 96 -6.37 7.06 -3.31
N THR A 97 -5.82 8.27 -3.20
CA THR A 97 -6.59 9.52 -3.24
C THR A 97 -7.05 9.90 -4.65
N GLU A 98 -6.39 9.35 -5.67
CA GLU A 98 -6.72 9.57 -7.08
C GLU A 98 -6.94 8.24 -7.80
N LYS A 99 -7.82 8.24 -8.80
CA LYS A 99 -7.98 7.08 -9.68
C LYS A 99 -6.76 6.92 -10.56
N LYS A 100 -6.27 5.68 -10.70
CA LYS A 100 -5.09 5.36 -11.50
C LYS A 100 -5.43 4.39 -12.65
N PRO A 101 -4.64 4.38 -13.73
CA PRO A 101 -4.68 3.32 -14.74
C PRO A 101 -4.33 1.97 -14.11
N VAL A 102 -4.98 0.90 -14.54
CA VAL A 102 -4.70 -0.48 -14.12
C VAL A 102 -4.43 -1.34 -15.33
N GLU A 103 -3.33 -2.09 -15.31
CA GLU A 103 -3.00 -3.05 -16.36
C GLU A 103 -3.33 -4.47 -15.89
N LEU A 104 -4.19 -5.17 -16.62
CA LEU A 104 -4.55 -6.55 -16.32
C LEU A 104 -3.55 -7.50 -16.98
N ILE A 105 -2.66 -8.07 -16.17
CA ILE A 105 -1.65 -9.04 -16.62
C ILE A 105 -2.05 -10.42 -16.10
N ASP A 106 -2.07 -11.43 -16.99
CA ASP A 106 -2.39 -12.83 -16.65
C ASP A 106 -3.70 -13.02 -15.86
N TRP A 107 -4.71 -12.20 -16.17
CA TRP A 107 -6.03 -12.25 -15.55
C TRP A 107 -6.80 -13.52 -15.96
N THR A 108 -7.59 -14.09 -15.04
CA THR A 108 -8.41 -15.28 -15.31
C THR A 108 -9.87 -14.90 -15.57
N ASP A 109 -10.53 -15.61 -16.48
CA ASP A 109 -11.98 -15.47 -16.72
C ASP A 109 -12.84 -16.16 -15.64
N GLU A 110 -12.26 -16.42 -14.46
CA GLU A 110 -12.98 -17.03 -13.34
C GLU A 110 -14.04 -16.06 -12.83
N GLU A 111 -15.27 -16.54 -12.66
CA GLU A 111 -16.42 -15.70 -12.27
C GLU A 111 -16.16 -14.91 -10.97
N SER A 112 -15.42 -15.50 -10.03
CA SER A 112 -15.01 -14.89 -8.76
C SER A 112 -14.10 -13.68 -8.98
N GLU A 113 -13.08 -13.81 -9.84
CA GLU A 113 -12.13 -12.75 -10.17
C GLU A 113 -12.80 -11.66 -11.01
N VAL A 114 -13.63 -12.02 -11.98
CA VAL A 114 -14.42 -11.05 -12.76
C VAL A 114 -15.34 -10.24 -11.84
N LYS A 115 -16.08 -10.90 -10.94
CA LYS A 115 -16.95 -10.21 -9.97
C LYS A 115 -16.18 -9.30 -9.03
N GLY A 116 -15.02 -9.73 -8.53
CA GLY A 116 -14.18 -8.88 -7.70
C GLY A 116 -13.63 -7.70 -8.49
N PHE A 117 -13.22 -7.89 -9.74
CA PHE A 117 -12.67 -6.81 -10.56
C PHE A 117 -13.73 -5.74 -10.86
N LEU A 118 -14.99 -6.14 -11.08
CA LEU A 118 -16.09 -5.18 -11.24
C LEU A 118 -16.21 -4.24 -10.02
N GLN A 119 -15.85 -4.68 -8.82
CA GLN A 119 -15.83 -3.84 -7.63
C GLN A 119 -14.71 -2.80 -7.64
N CYS A 120 -13.66 -3.00 -8.45
CA CYS A 120 -12.54 -2.06 -8.61
C CYS A 120 -12.88 -0.87 -9.52
N LEU A 121 -13.86 -1.02 -10.43
CA LEU A 121 -14.21 -0.01 -11.45
C LEU A 121 -14.44 1.42 -10.91
N PRO A 122 -15.06 1.64 -9.73
CA PRO A 122 -15.23 2.99 -9.19
C PRO A 122 -13.90 3.72 -8.89
N TYR A 123 -12.80 2.98 -8.72
CA TYR A 123 -11.51 3.48 -8.25
C TYR A 123 -10.44 3.56 -9.36
N ILE A 124 -10.71 3.05 -10.57
CA ILE A 124 -9.77 3.09 -11.70
C ILE A 124 -10.11 4.23 -12.68
N SER A 125 -9.11 4.78 -13.36
CA SER A 125 -9.31 5.83 -14.37
C SER A 125 -9.38 5.28 -15.79
N GLN A 126 -8.63 4.22 -16.06
CA GLN A 126 -8.57 3.52 -17.35
C GLN A 126 -8.03 2.10 -17.15
N LEU A 127 -8.29 1.24 -18.15
CA LEU A 127 -7.71 -0.09 -18.33
C LEU A 127 -6.68 -0.02 -19.47
#